data_AF-A0A938JJI8-F1
#
_entry.id   AF-A0A938JJI8-F1
#
_cell.length_a   1.000
_cell.length_b   1.000
_cell.length_c   1.000
_cell.angle_alpha   90.00
_cell.angle_beta   90.00
_cell.angle_gamma   90.00
#
_symmetry.space_group_name_H-M   'P 1'
#
loop_
_entity.id
_entity.type
_entity.pdbx_description
1 polymer ?
#
loop_
_entity_poly.entity_id
_entity_poly.type
_entity_poly.pdbx_seq_one_letter_code
_entity_poly.pdbx_strand_id
1 'polypeptide(L)' 'MWICFVVIVWLAGIFFFVIWIITLVDCAKRENEYFPSAGENTKLLWVLIIVFAGWIGAIIYYFLVMKKMPRKK' A
#
# COMPACT_ATOMS: atom_id res chain seq x y z
N MET A 1 -22.48 -1.37 -25.33
CA MET A 1 -21.64 -2.38 -24.65
C MET A 1 -20.25 -1.84 -24.29
N TRP A 2 -19.52 -1.18 -25.20
CA TRP A 2 -18.17 -0.63 -24.91
C TRP A 2 -18.13 0.41 -23.75
N ILE A 3 -19.12 1.30 -23.69
CA ILE A 3 -19.19 2.34 -22.65
C ILE A 3 -19.26 1.72 -21.24
N CYS A 4 -20.06 0.67 -21.05
CA CYS A 4 -20.16 -0.01 -19.75
C CYS A 4 -18.82 -0.64 -19.34
N PHE A 5 -18.09 -1.22 -20.29
CA PHE A 5 -16.76 -1.77 -20.03
C PHE A 5 -15.77 -0.69 -19.60
N VAL A 6 -15.75 0.46 -20.29
CA VAL A 6 -14.89 1.60 -19.93
C VAL A 6 -15.20 2.12 -18.53
N VAL A 7 -16.49 2.26 -18.18
CA VAL A 7 -16.91 2.71 -16.84
C VAL A 7 -16.45 1.72 -15.76
N ILE A 8 -16.58 0.41 -15.99
CA ILE A 8 -16.15 -0.62 -15.03
C ILE A 8 -14.63 -0.57 -14.82
N VAL A 9 -13.85 -0.46 -15.90
CA VAL A 9 -12.38 -0.35 -15.82
C VAL A 9 -11.97 0.92 -15.06
N TRP A 10 -12.65 2.04 -15.31
CA TRP A 10 -12.40 3.29 -14.58
C TRP A 10 -12.69 3.17 -13.09
N LEU A 11 -13.83 2.59 -12.73
CA LEU A 11 -14.20 2.36 -11.32
C LEU A 11 -13.19 1.42 -10.62
N ALA A 12 -12.75 0.37 -11.30
CA ALA A 12 -11.71 -0.51 -10.79
C ALA A 12 -10.37 0.24 -10.60
N GLY A 13 -9.98 1.07 -11.56
CA GLY A 13 -8.77 1.91 -11.47
C GLY A 13 -8.80 2.85 -10.26
N ILE A 14 -9.93 3.52 -10.04
CA ILE A 14 -10.13 4.39 -8.86
C ILE A 14 -10.06 3.57 -7.57
N PHE A 15 -10.68 2.39 -7.53
CA PHE A 15 -10.64 1.51 -6.37
C PHE A 15 -9.20 1.11 -6.00
N PHE A 16 -8.40 0.66 -6.98
CA PHE A 16 -7.00 0.32 -6.74
C PHE A 16 -6.16 1.54 -6.35
N PHE A 17 -6.47 2.71 -6.90
CA PHE A 17 -5.82 3.97 -6.54
C PHE A 17 -6.10 4.37 -5.09
N VAL A 18 -7.35 4.26 -4.63
CA VAL A 18 -7.72 4.54 -3.24
C VAL A 18 -7.01 3.58 -2.28
N ILE A 19 -6.96 2.28 -2.59
CA ILE A 19 -6.23 1.30 -1.77
C ILE A 19 -4.75 1.68 -1.65
N TRP A 20 -4.13 2.05 -2.77
CA TRP A 20 -2.73 2.45 -2.79
C TRP A 20 -2.46 3.66 -1.88
N ILE A 21 -3.30 4.70 -1.95
CA ILE A 21 -3.21 5.87 -1.07
C ILE A 21 -3.37 5.48 0.40
N ILE A 22 -4.36 4.64 0.72
CA ILE A 22 -4.56 4.16 2.10
C ILE A 22 -3.32 3.44 2.61
N THR A 23 -2.70 2.58 1.79
CA THR A 23 -1.46 1.88 2.20
C THR A 23 -0.27 2.81 2.38
N LEU A 24 -0.16 3.89 1.58
CA LEU A 24 0.86 4.92 1.79
C LEU A 24 0.67 5.64 3.12
N VAL A 25 -0.56 6.03 3.43
CA VAL A 25 -0.88 6.71 4.69
C VAL A 25 -0.64 5.77 5.88
N ASP A 26 -1.02 4.50 5.78
CA ASP A 26 -0.74 3.51 6.83
C ASP A 26 0.78 3.35 7.05
N CYS A 27 1.55 3.21 5.96
CA CYS A 27 3.00 3.13 6.02
C CYS A 27 3.63 4.39 6.63
N ALA A 28 3.14 5.58 6.30
CA ALA A 28 3.63 6.83 6.86
C ALA A 28 3.34 6.98 8.36
N LYS A 29 2.16 6.52 8.82
CA LYS A 29 1.71 6.63 10.23
C LYS A 29 2.24 5.51 11.13
N ARG A 30 2.64 4.37 10.58
CA ARG A 30 3.21 3.24 11.32
C ARG A 30 4.59 3.59 11.90
N GLU A 31 4.90 3.14 13.10
CA GLU A 31 6.23 3.36 13.71
C GLU A 31 7.27 2.40 13.10
N ASN A 32 8.54 2.82 13.07
CA ASN A 32 9.63 2.09 12.41
C ASN A 32 9.83 0.67 12.97
N GLU A 33 9.49 0.46 14.25
CA GLU A 33 9.60 -0.82 14.97
C GLU A 33 8.63 -1.88 14.43
N TYR A 34 7.53 -1.47 13.78
CA TYR A 34 6.54 -2.37 13.19
C TYR A 34 6.76 -2.63 11.70
N PHE A 35 8.00 -2.45 11.22
CA PHE A 35 8.44 -2.83 9.87
C PHE A 35 9.40 -4.02 9.90
N PRO A 36 9.28 -4.95 8.94
CA PRO A 36 10.15 -6.12 8.89
C PRO A 36 11.57 -5.62 8.67
N SER A 37 12.49 -6.04 9.54
CA SER A 37 13.85 -5.50 9.62
C SER A 37 13.87 -4.01 10.00
N ALA A 38 13.29 -3.68 11.17
CA ALA A 38 13.29 -2.33 11.73
C ALA A 38 14.72 -1.79 11.84
N GLY A 39 15.03 -0.80 10.99
CA GLY A 39 16.29 -0.09 10.92
C GLY A 39 16.01 1.38 10.60
N GLU A 40 17.05 2.21 10.65
CA GLU A 40 16.92 3.67 10.56
C GLU A 40 16.16 4.15 9.31
N ASN A 41 16.33 3.47 8.18
CA ASN A 41 15.74 3.84 6.89
C ASN A 41 14.60 2.91 6.40
N THR A 42 14.16 1.96 7.22
CA THR A 42 13.22 0.92 6.76
C THR A 42 11.87 1.49 6.36
N LYS A 43 11.33 2.48 7.10
CA LYS A 43 10.10 3.18 6.71
C LYS A 43 10.24 3.88 5.37
N LEU A 44 11.32 4.63 5.16
CA LEU A 44 11.56 5.35 3.90
C LEU A 44 11.62 4.38 2.72
N LEU A 45 12.29 3.24 2.91
CA LEU A 45 12.40 2.20 1.89
C LEU A 45 11.04 1.59 1.53
N TRP A 46 10.18 1.34 2.52
CA TRP A 46 8.81 0.89 2.29
C TRP A 46 7.93 1.94 1.61
N VAL A 47 8.05 3.21 1.99
CA VAL A 47 7.36 4.31 1.31
C VAL A 47 7.79 4.37 -0.16
N LEU A 48 9.10 4.30 -0.45
CA LEU A 48 9.62 4.27 -1.82
C LEU A 48 9.07 3.08 -2.62
N ILE A 49 9.07 1.87 -2.04
CA ILE A 49 8.50 0.68 -2.69
C ILE A 49 7.03 0.90 -3.02
N ILE A 50 6.22 1.37 -2.06
CA ILE A 50 4.80 1.57 -2.29
C ILE A 50 4.59 2.66 -3.35
N VAL A 51 5.32 3.78 -3.28
CA VAL A 51 5.20 4.88 -4.23
C VAL A 51 5.52 4.43 -5.66
N PHE A 52 6.66 3.75 -5.87
CA PHE A 52 7.11 3.38 -7.22
C PHE A 52 6.42 2.12 -7.76
N ALA A 53 6.05 1.16 -6.91
CA ALA A 53 5.37 -0.06 -7.35
C ALA A 53 3.84 0.08 -7.43
N GLY A 54 3.26 1.19 -6.97
CA GLY A 54 1.83 1.44 -7.08
C GLY A 54 1.00 0.39 -6.33
N TRP A 55 -0.07 -0.08 -6.97
CA TRP A 55 -0.96 -1.11 -6.41
C TRP A 55 -0.23 -2.43 -6.10
N ILE A 56 0.84 -2.77 -6.83
CA ILE A 56 1.67 -3.95 -6.52
C ILE A 56 2.40 -3.75 -5.19
N GLY A 57 2.94 -2.55 -4.96
CA GLY A 57 3.57 -2.18 -3.70
C GLY A 57 2.61 -2.24 -2.52
N ALA A 58 1.36 -1.81 -2.73
CA ALA A 58 0.29 -1.91 -1.74
C ALA A 58 -0.02 -3.37 -1.35
N ILE A 59 -0.09 -4.28 -2.33
CA ILE A 59 -0.29 -5.72 -2.09
C ILE A 59 0.88 -6.31 -1.30
N ILE A 60 2.11 -6.02 -1.71
CA ILE A 60 3.32 -6.53 -1.03
C ILE A 60 3.36 -6.01 0.41
N TYR A 61 3.07 -4.73 0.63
CA TYR A 61 2.97 -4.12 1.96
C TYR A 61 1.93 -4.81 2.84
N TYR A 62 0.74 -5.11 2.29
CA TYR A 62 -0.30 -5.82 3.02
C TYR A 62 0.18 -7.19 3.52
N PHE A 63 0.80 -8.00 2.66
CA PHE A 63 1.24 -9.34 3.04
C PHE A 63 2.48 -9.37 3.95
N LEU A 64 3.45 -8.47 3.73
CA LEU A 64 4.72 -8.50 4.44
C LEU A 64 4.75 -7.65 5.69
N VAL A 65 3.98 -6.56 5.73
CA VAL A 65 3.95 -5.62 6.86
C VAL A 65 2.65 -5.77 7.65
N MET A 66 1.50 -5.53 7.00
CA MET A 66 0.22 -5.43 7.70
C MET A 66 -0.23 -6.77 8.31
N LYS A 67 -0.08 -7.88 7.57
CA LYS A 67 -0.47 -9.22 8.01
C LYS A 67 0.51 -9.83 9.02
N LYS A 68 1.82 -9.62 8.83
CA LYS A 68 2.84 -10.20 9.72
C LYS A 68 2.97 -9.45 11.03
N MET A 69 2.78 -8.13 11.01
CA MET A 69 2.91 -7.28 12.19
C MET A 69 1.69 -6.37 12.25
N PRO A 70 0.56 -6.83 12.82
CA PRO A 70 -0.58 -5.96 13.02
C PRO A 70 -0.19 -4.81 13.94
N ARG A 71 -0.71 -3.60 13.64
CA ARG A 71 -0.50 -2.44 14.50
C ARG A 71 -1.05 -2.77 15.89
N LYS A 72 -0.26 -2.58 16.95
CA LYS A 72 -0.79 -2.67 18.33
C LYS A 72 -1.92 -1.63 18.43
N LYS A 73 -3.13 -2.08 18.80
CA LYS A 73 -4.31 -1.22 18.88
C LYS A 73 -4.12 -0.13 19.91
#